data_AF-A0AAE3DJA5-F1
#
_entry.id   AF-A0AAE3DJA5-F1
#
_cell.length_a   1.000
_cell.length_b   1.000
_cell.length_c   1.000
_cell.angle_alpha   90.00
_cell.angle_beta   90.00
_cell.angle_gamma   90.00
#
_symmetry.space_group_name_H-M   'P 1'
#
loop_
_entity.id
_entity.type
_entity.pdbx_description
1 polymer ?
#
loop_
_entity_poly.entity_id
_entity_poly.type
_entity_poly.pdbx_seq_one_letter_code
_entity_poly.pdbx_strand_id
1 'polypeptide(L)'
;MSVINDSKDYFYLGLQNKKEQIDLLWPGVENLESTQFYELCQKYSDIALNAIKQRIPGTCDVQGCFQFTDIEAAKRATKDYVMGWRIKDIDALLSLIHEFHSYAVAWDDKRTTSGSVLPENYDYQSMYAGKYYNFKELPDDIWEQIAREVKEYICA
;
A
#
# COMPACT_ATOMS: atom_id res chain seq x y z
N MET A 1 15.96 18.26 -13.68
CA MET A 1 14.98 17.16 -13.63
C MET A 1 15.69 15.97 -13.02
N SER A 2 15.24 15.49 -11.86
CA SER A 2 15.76 14.23 -11.30
C SER A 2 15.39 13.10 -12.25
N VAL A 3 16.36 12.27 -12.60
CA VAL A 3 16.10 11.06 -13.41
C VAL A 3 15.42 10.06 -12.49
N ILE A 4 14.23 9.60 -12.85
CA ILE A 4 13.52 8.56 -12.10
C ILE A 4 14.07 7.23 -12.58
N ASN A 5 14.89 6.56 -11.75
CA ASN A 5 15.57 5.34 -12.15
C ASN A 5 14.80 4.09 -11.70
N ASP A 6 14.03 4.19 -10.62
CA ASP A 6 13.26 3.08 -10.07
C ASP A 6 11.98 3.52 -9.33
N SER A 7 11.28 2.53 -8.76
CA SER A 7 10.04 2.75 -7.99
C SER A 7 10.25 3.56 -6.71
N LYS A 8 11.44 3.48 -6.10
CA LYS A 8 11.77 4.19 -4.86
C LYS A 8 12.01 5.67 -5.14
N ASP A 9 12.72 5.99 -6.22
CA ASP A 9 12.85 7.37 -6.72
C ASP A 9 11.48 7.99 -6.98
N TYR A 10 10.60 7.26 -7.68
CA TYR A 10 9.24 7.72 -7.99
C TYR A 10 8.41 7.95 -6.71
N PHE A 11 8.50 7.03 -5.75
CA PHE A 11 7.81 7.12 -4.47
C PHE A 11 8.20 8.40 -3.71
N TYR A 12 9.50 8.66 -3.53
CA TYR A 12 9.95 9.83 -2.78
C TYR A 12 9.70 11.14 -3.53
N LEU A 13 9.75 11.13 -4.86
CA LEU A 13 9.32 12.28 -5.67
C LEU A 13 7.84 12.61 -5.45
N GLY A 14 6.98 11.59 -5.38
CA GLY A 14 5.57 11.75 -5.02
C GLY A 14 5.38 12.30 -3.61
N LEU A 15 6.13 11.75 -2.64
CA LEU A 15 6.06 12.11 -1.24
C LEU A 15 6.42 13.58 -0.99
N GLN A 16 7.37 14.14 -1.75
CA GLN A 16 7.76 15.57 -1.64
C GLN A 16 6.59 16.54 -1.80
N ASN A 17 5.50 16.14 -2.46
CA ASN A 17 4.30 16.96 -2.60
C ASN A 17 3.45 17.03 -1.31
N LYS A 18 3.79 16.25 -0.29
CA LYS A 18 3.09 16.15 1.00
C LYS A 18 3.83 16.90 2.11
N LYS A 19 4.27 18.12 1.82
CA LYS A 19 5.15 18.89 2.70
C LYS A 19 4.57 19.07 4.11
N GLU A 20 3.27 19.37 4.23
CA GLU A 20 2.62 19.56 5.53
C GLU A 20 2.65 18.27 6.38
N GLN A 21 2.38 17.12 5.75
CA GLN A 21 2.42 15.83 6.42
C GLN A 21 3.87 15.43 6.76
N ILE A 22 4.83 15.73 5.88
CA ILE A 22 6.25 15.50 6.13
C ILE A 22 6.71 16.30 7.34
N ASP A 23 6.43 17.60 7.40
CA ASP A 23 6.87 18.48 8.49
C ASP A 23 6.22 18.07 9.83
N LEU A 24 5.01 17.49 9.78
CA LEU A 24 4.32 16.93 10.93
C LEU A 24 4.95 15.62 11.43
N LEU A 25 5.24 14.68 10.53
CA LEU A 25 5.71 13.34 10.86
C LEU A 25 7.22 13.30 11.12
N TRP A 26 8.00 14.03 10.33
CA TRP A 26 9.47 14.02 10.34
C TRP A 26 10.05 15.45 10.41
N PRO A 27 9.79 16.19 11.49
CA PRO A 27 10.22 17.58 11.61
C PRO A 27 11.74 17.71 11.48
N GLY A 28 12.18 18.52 10.51
CA GLY A 28 13.60 18.80 10.28
C GLY A 28 14.37 17.73 9.50
N VAL A 29 13.69 16.73 8.91
CA VAL A 29 14.34 15.77 8.02
C VAL A 29 14.60 16.39 6.66
N GLU A 30 15.88 16.55 6.30
CA GLU A 30 16.29 17.09 5.01
C GLU A 30 16.29 16.02 3.90
N ASN A 31 16.65 14.78 4.23
CA ASN A 31 16.66 13.66 3.31
C ASN A 31 15.53 12.68 3.63
N LEU A 32 14.45 12.71 2.85
CA LEU A 32 13.29 11.83 3.05
C LEU A 32 13.63 10.34 2.92
N GLU A 33 14.63 9.95 2.12
CA GLU A 33 15.02 8.55 2.01
C GLU A 33 15.55 7.97 3.33
N SER A 34 16.14 8.84 4.17
CA SER A 34 16.61 8.43 5.49
C SER A 34 15.48 7.98 6.41
N THR A 35 14.23 8.41 6.12
CA THR A 35 13.05 8.01 6.89
C THR A 35 12.73 6.53 6.76
N GLN A 36 13.22 5.84 5.71
CA GLN A 36 12.84 4.45 5.40
C GLN A 36 11.32 4.26 5.23
N PHE A 37 10.60 5.33 4.87
CA PHE A 37 9.14 5.28 4.72
C PHE A 37 8.71 4.36 3.57
N TYR A 38 9.51 4.30 2.51
CA TYR A 38 9.30 3.34 1.41
C TYR A 38 9.24 1.91 1.93
N GLU A 39 10.22 1.49 2.74
CA GLU A 39 10.32 0.14 3.29
C GLU A 39 9.17 -0.19 4.25
N LEU A 40 8.67 0.81 5.00
CA LEU A 40 7.46 0.65 5.80
C LEU A 40 6.25 0.41 4.90
N CYS A 41 6.06 1.25 3.88
CA CYS A 41 4.98 1.12 2.90
C CYS A 41 5.02 -0.22 2.16
N GLN A 42 6.21 -0.76 1.85
CA GLN A 42 6.35 -2.09 1.26
C GLN A 42 5.69 -3.19 2.09
N LYS A 43 5.71 -3.10 3.43
CA LYS A 43 5.05 -4.09 4.30
C LYS A 43 3.54 -4.12 4.09
N TYR A 44 2.93 -2.98 3.81
CA TYR A 44 1.50 -2.89 3.54
C TYR A 44 1.16 -3.37 2.13
N SER A 45 2.01 -3.07 1.16
CA SER A 45 1.88 -3.57 -0.22
C SER A 45 1.99 -5.09 -0.28
N ASP A 46 2.90 -5.67 0.51
CA ASP A 46 3.05 -7.12 0.60
C ASP A 46 1.75 -7.81 1.04
N ILE A 47 0.93 -7.19 1.91
CA ILE A 47 -0.39 -7.72 2.30
C ILE A 47 -1.28 -7.90 1.07
N ALA A 48 -1.36 -6.89 0.20
CA ALA A 48 -2.20 -6.94 -1.00
C ALA A 48 -1.62 -7.88 -2.07
N LEU A 49 -0.30 -7.82 -2.26
CA LEU A 49 0.40 -8.58 -3.30
C LEU A 49 0.41 -10.08 -3.00
N ASN A 50 0.65 -10.46 -1.74
CA ASN A 50 0.68 -11.86 -1.29
C ASN A 50 -0.71 -12.46 -1.07
N ALA A 51 -1.76 -11.64 -1.06
CA ALA A 51 -3.12 -12.13 -0.93
C ALA A 51 -3.46 -13.11 -2.07
N ILE A 52 -3.97 -14.29 -1.71
CA ILE A 52 -4.46 -15.26 -2.70
C ILE A 52 -5.73 -14.68 -3.31
N LYS A 53 -5.71 -14.46 -4.63
CA LYS A 53 -6.80 -13.85 -5.39
C LYS A 53 -7.64 -14.94 -6.04
N GLN A 54 -8.94 -14.93 -5.76
CA GLN A 54 -9.89 -15.90 -6.31
C GLN A 54 -11.05 -15.17 -6.98
N ARG A 55 -11.31 -15.48 -8.24
CA ARG A 55 -12.49 -15.00 -8.93
C ARG A 55 -13.74 -15.63 -8.32
N ILE A 56 -14.79 -14.84 -8.10
CA ILE A 56 -16.11 -15.36 -7.75
C ILE A 56 -16.78 -15.84 -9.06
N PRO A 57 -17.11 -17.15 -9.20
CA PRO A 57 -17.71 -17.70 -10.41
C PRO A 57 -18.99 -16.97 -10.84
N GLY A 58 -19.19 -16.80 -12.15
CA GLY A 58 -20.34 -16.10 -12.70
C GLY A 58 -20.34 -14.57 -12.50
N THR A 59 -19.29 -13.99 -11.92
CA THR A 59 -19.16 -12.54 -11.69
C THR A 59 -17.85 -12.00 -12.24
N CYS A 60 -17.68 -10.67 -12.21
CA CYS A 60 -16.40 -10.00 -12.43
C CYS A 60 -15.67 -9.67 -11.11
N ASP A 61 -16.09 -10.27 -9.99
CA ASP A 61 -15.56 -9.98 -8.68
C ASP A 61 -14.39 -10.90 -8.30
N VAL A 62 -13.46 -10.36 -7.50
CA VAL A 62 -12.30 -11.07 -6.96
C VAL A 62 -12.30 -10.93 -5.45
N GLN A 63 -12.15 -12.06 -4.77
CA GLN A 63 -11.89 -12.13 -3.33
C GLN A 63 -10.40 -12.28 -3.07
N GLY A 64 -9.93 -11.68 -1.98
CA GLY A 64 -8.56 -11.81 -1.50
C GLY A 64 -8.53 -12.54 -0.16
N CYS A 65 -7.62 -13.53 -0.02
CA CYS A 65 -7.28 -14.11 1.28
C CYS A 65 -5.98 -13.48 1.77
N PHE A 66 -6.08 -12.58 2.75
CA PHE A 66 -4.95 -11.85 3.33
C PHE A 66 -4.24 -12.70 4.39
N GLN A 67 -2.91 -12.73 4.33
CA GLN A 67 -2.13 -13.56 5.23
C GLN A 67 -1.93 -12.86 6.57
N PHE A 68 -2.28 -13.54 7.66
CA PHE A 68 -2.06 -13.04 9.02
C PHE A 68 -0.60 -12.63 9.27
N THR A 69 0.36 -13.38 8.71
CA THR A 69 1.79 -13.11 8.85
C THR A 69 2.22 -11.78 8.25
N ASP A 70 1.63 -11.38 7.13
CA ASP A 70 1.95 -10.10 6.47
C ASP A 70 1.38 -8.93 7.29
N ILE A 71 0.16 -9.07 7.82
CA ILE A 71 -0.47 -8.08 8.70
C ILE A 71 0.33 -7.93 10.01
N GLU A 72 0.75 -9.04 10.63
CA GLU A 72 1.63 -9.01 11.82
C GLU A 72 2.97 -8.33 11.54
N ALA A 73 3.57 -8.60 10.38
CA ALA A 73 4.83 -7.96 9.99
C ALA A 73 4.66 -6.45 9.82
N ALA A 74 3.57 -5.99 9.18
CA ALA A 74 3.26 -4.57 9.04
C ALA A 74 2.99 -3.89 10.39
N LYS A 75 2.27 -4.55 11.30
CA LYS A 75 2.02 -4.06 12.67
C LYS A 75 3.31 -3.84 13.45
N ARG A 76 4.20 -4.85 13.46
CA ARG A 76 5.49 -4.76 14.15
C ARG A 76 6.38 -3.68 13.54
N ALA A 77 6.51 -3.66 12.22
CA ALA A 77 7.28 -2.65 11.52
C ALA A 77 6.77 -1.24 11.82
N THR A 78 5.45 -1.04 11.88
CA THR A 78 4.87 0.28 12.19
C THR A 78 5.15 0.70 13.63
N LYS A 79 5.06 -0.23 14.60
CA LYS A 79 5.43 0.06 15.99
C LYS A 79 6.90 0.46 16.10
N ASP A 80 7.80 -0.31 15.51
CA ASP A 80 9.23 -0.01 15.51
C ASP A 80 9.51 1.34 14.85
N TYR A 81 8.81 1.63 13.74
CA TYR A 81 8.92 2.89 13.01
C TYR A 81 8.47 4.10 13.84
N VAL A 82 7.28 4.01 14.46
CA VAL A 82 6.72 5.06 15.33
C VAL A 82 7.66 5.34 16.49
N MET A 83 8.21 4.29 17.11
CA MET A 83 9.15 4.44 18.24
C MET A 83 10.49 5.02 17.80
N GLY A 84 11.03 4.58 16.66
CA GLY A 84 12.31 5.05 16.11
C GLY A 84 12.27 6.53 15.72
N TRP A 85 11.21 6.96 15.04
CA TRP A 85 11.03 8.35 14.61
C TRP A 85 10.30 9.23 15.62
N ARG A 86 9.84 8.66 16.74
CA ARG A 86 9.03 9.35 17.77
C ARG A 86 7.80 10.03 17.17
N ILE A 87 7.13 9.34 16.24
CA ILE A 87 5.93 9.82 15.58
C ILE A 87 4.84 10.03 16.63
N LYS A 88 4.28 11.25 16.67
CA LYS A 88 3.21 11.61 17.61
C LYS A 88 1.82 11.37 17.02
N ASP A 89 1.68 11.65 15.72
CA ASP A 89 0.42 11.56 15.01
C ASP A 89 0.36 10.25 14.20
N ILE A 90 -0.15 9.21 14.85
CA ILE A 90 -0.29 7.87 14.26
C ILE A 90 -1.36 7.89 13.16
N ASP A 91 -2.39 8.72 13.30
CA ASP A 91 -3.45 8.86 12.30
C ASP A 91 -2.92 9.47 11.00
N ALA A 92 -2.09 10.51 11.10
CA ALA A 92 -1.42 11.10 9.95
C ALA A 92 -0.45 10.12 9.29
N LEU A 93 0.30 9.35 10.07
CA LEU A 93 1.19 8.32 9.53
C LEU A 93 0.42 7.25 8.75
N LEU A 94 -0.64 6.70 9.36
CA LEU A 94 -1.44 5.66 8.71
C LEU A 94 -2.14 6.19 7.47
N SER A 95 -2.65 7.42 7.49
CA SER A 95 -3.24 8.04 6.31
C SER A 95 -2.24 8.17 5.16
N LEU A 96 -0.99 8.54 5.48
CA LEU A 96 0.08 8.64 4.49
C LEU A 96 0.51 7.26 3.97
N ILE A 97 0.55 6.24 4.83
CA ILE A 97 0.79 4.84 4.41
C ILE A 97 -0.32 4.39 3.46
N HIS A 98 -1.60 4.67 3.78
CA HIS A 98 -2.73 4.31 2.93
C HIS A 98 -2.59 4.91 1.52
N GLU A 99 -2.22 6.18 1.46
CA GLU A 99 -2.04 6.87 0.19
C GLU A 99 -0.84 6.35 -0.61
N PHE A 100 0.24 5.95 0.07
CA PHE A 100 1.52 5.68 -0.59
C PHE A 100 1.90 4.22 -0.75
N HIS A 101 1.28 3.28 -0.02
CA HIS A 101 1.74 1.90 -0.03
C HIS A 101 1.74 1.30 -1.44
N SER A 102 0.69 1.52 -2.24
CA SER A 102 0.59 0.98 -3.60
C SER A 102 1.71 1.44 -4.55
N TYR A 103 2.41 2.54 -4.24
CA TYR A 103 3.59 3.02 -4.97
C TYR A 103 4.91 2.41 -4.47
N ALA A 104 4.93 1.87 -3.25
CA ALA A 104 6.07 1.17 -2.68
C ALA A 104 6.18 -0.27 -3.20
N VAL A 105 6.24 -0.42 -4.52
CA VAL A 105 6.37 -1.73 -5.18
C VAL A 105 7.33 -1.62 -6.34
N ALA A 106 8.26 -2.57 -6.45
CA ALA A 106 9.20 -2.63 -7.56
C ALA A 106 8.45 -2.75 -8.90
N TRP A 107 8.92 -2.01 -9.92
CA TRP A 107 8.26 -1.98 -11.22
C TRP A 107 8.23 -3.35 -11.92
N ASP A 108 9.18 -4.22 -11.62
CA ASP A 108 9.31 -5.57 -12.16
C ASP A 108 8.71 -6.65 -11.24
N ASP A 109 8.04 -6.27 -10.15
CA ASP A 109 7.42 -7.23 -9.24
C ASP A 109 6.25 -7.94 -9.93
N LYS A 110 6.43 -9.25 -10.14
CA LYS A 110 5.46 -10.11 -10.87
C LYS A 110 4.13 -10.29 -10.14
N ARG A 111 4.04 -9.95 -8.86
CA ARG A 111 2.79 -10.00 -8.08
C ARG A 111 1.85 -8.84 -8.42
N THR A 112 2.36 -7.80 -9.10
CA THR A 112 1.65 -6.55 -9.42
C THR A 112 0.66 -6.65 -10.57
N THR A 113 0.22 -7.85 -10.97
CA THR A 113 -0.61 -8.13 -12.14
C THR A 113 -2.02 -7.52 -12.06
N SER A 114 -2.13 -6.19 -11.98
CA SER A 114 -3.37 -5.45 -12.13
C SER A 114 -4.01 -5.80 -13.47
N GLY A 115 -5.32 -6.00 -13.49
CA GLY A 115 -6.00 -6.47 -14.69
C GLY A 115 -7.50 -6.32 -14.61
N SER A 116 -8.13 -6.35 -15.79
CA SER A 116 -9.58 -6.37 -15.92
C SER A 116 -10.09 -7.80 -15.84
N VAL A 117 -11.01 -8.06 -14.92
CA VAL A 117 -11.75 -9.31 -14.87
C VAL A 117 -12.94 -9.19 -15.80
N LEU A 118 -12.88 -9.92 -16.92
CA LEU A 118 -13.94 -9.96 -17.94
C LEU A 118 -15.02 -10.97 -17.55
N PRO A 119 -16.29 -10.79 -17.96
CA PRO A 119 -17.33 -11.80 -17.79
C PRO A 119 -16.91 -13.18 -18.37
N GLU A 120 -17.32 -14.29 -17.73
CA GLU A 120 -16.93 -15.65 -18.17
C GLU A 120 -17.38 -15.96 -19.61
N ASN A 121 -18.48 -15.35 -20.05
CA ASN A 121 -19.06 -15.52 -21.38
C ASN A 121 -18.79 -14.32 -22.31
N TYR A 122 -17.68 -13.60 -22.10
CA TYR A 122 -17.39 -12.39 -22.87
C TYR A 122 -17.01 -12.73 -24.33
N ASP A 123 -17.92 -12.42 -25.27
CA ASP A 123 -17.63 -12.41 -26.70
C ASP A 123 -17.07 -11.02 -27.07
N TYR A 124 -15.97 -11.00 -27.83
CA TYR A 124 -15.01 -9.90 -28.05
C TYR A 124 -15.55 -8.68 -28.82
N GLN A 125 -16.85 -8.40 -28.76
CA GLN A 125 -17.54 -7.42 -29.61
C GLN A 125 -17.73 -6.03 -28.98
N SER A 126 -17.49 -5.85 -27.68
CA SER A 126 -17.58 -4.55 -27.00
C SER A 126 -16.21 -4.11 -26.46
N MET A 127 -15.97 -2.80 -26.43
CA MET A 127 -14.65 -2.23 -26.11
C MET A 127 -14.45 -2.04 -24.61
N TYR A 128 -15.50 -2.19 -23.79
CA TYR A 128 -15.46 -1.97 -22.35
C TYR A 128 -16.43 -2.91 -21.63
N ALA A 129 -15.92 -4.01 -21.12
CA ALA A 129 -16.64 -4.81 -20.14
C ALA A 129 -15.68 -5.36 -19.10
N GLY A 130 -16.20 -5.62 -17.91
CA GLY A 130 -15.42 -6.15 -16.79
C GLY A 130 -15.11 -5.11 -15.73
N LYS A 131 -14.40 -5.56 -14.69
CA LYS A 131 -14.01 -4.75 -13.53
C LYS A 131 -12.50 -4.72 -13.43
N TYR A 132 -11.92 -3.52 -13.41
CA TYR A 132 -10.48 -3.34 -13.22
C TYR A 132 -10.13 -3.46 -11.74
N TYR A 133 -9.01 -4.13 -11.45
CA TYR A 133 -8.44 -4.22 -10.12
C TYR A 133 -6.99 -3.75 -10.13
N ASN A 134 -6.67 -2.80 -9.25
CA ASN A 134 -5.30 -2.50 -8.86
C ASN A 134 -4.92 -3.39 -7.68
N PHE A 135 -4.31 -4.55 -7.93
CA PHE A 135 -3.96 -5.50 -6.86
C PHE A 135 -2.82 -5.05 -5.93
N LYS A 136 -2.24 -3.86 -6.17
CA LYS A 136 -1.30 -3.22 -5.25
C LYS A 136 -2.03 -2.50 -4.11
N GLU A 137 -3.30 -2.16 -4.31
CA GLU A 137 -4.12 -1.43 -3.35
C GLU A 137 -4.87 -2.39 -2.45
N LEU A 138 -4.93 -2.05 -1.16
CA LEU A 138 -5.82 -2.70 -0.22
C LEU A 138 -7.22 -2.11 -0.41
N PRO A 139 -8.28 -2.92 -0.44
CA PRO A 139 -9.64 -2.39 -0.36
C PRO A 139 -9.83 -1.56 0.92
N ASP A 140 -10.59 -0.46 0.86
CA ASP A 140 -10.77 0.47 1.98
C ASP A 140 -11.26 -0.22 3.26
N ASP A 141 -12.20 -1.17 3.14
CA ASP A 141 -12.75 -1.93 4.27
C ASP A 141 -11.71 -2.84 4.93
N ILE A 142 -10.76 -3.36 4.15
CA ILE A 142 -9.63 -4.15 4.64
C ILE A 142 -8.58 -3.24 5.27
N TRP A 143 -8.29 -2.10 4.64
CA TRP A 143 -7.37 -1.10 5.17
C TRP A 143 -7.84 -0.60 6.55
N GLU A 144 -9.11 -0.23 6.69
CA GLU A 144 -9.68 0.27 7.96
C GLU A 144 -9.50 -0.74 9.10
N GLN A 145 -9.69 -2.03 8.82
CA GLN A 145 -9.48 -3.10 9.79
C GLN A 145 -8.01 -3.20 10.21
N ILE A 146 -7.09 -3.23 9.24
CA ILE A 146 -5.65 -3.28 9.50
C ILE A 146 -5.19 -2.04 10.28
N ALA A 147 -5.60 -0.85 9.87
CA ALA A 147 -5.24 0.41 10.51
C ALA A 147 -5.71 0.45 11.98
N ARG A 148 -6.91 -0.08 12.26
CA ARG A 148 -7.41 -0.23 13.63
C ARG A 148 -6.52 -1.18 14.45
N GLU A 149 -6.22 -2.37 13.92
CA GLU A 149 -5.35 -3.33 14.62
C GLU A 149 -3.94 -2.77 14.88
N VAL A 150 -3.38 -2.03 13.93
CA VAL A 150 -2.07 -1.38 14.07
C VAL A 150 -2.10 -0.37 15.21
N LYS A 151 -3.12 0.50 15.27
CA LYS A 151 -3.26 1.49 16.37
C LYS A 151 -3.35 0.80 17.72
N GLU A 152 -4.20 -0.23 17.83
CA GLU A 152 -4.35 -1.01 19.06
C GLU A 152 -3.01 -1.64 19.49
N TYR A 153 -2.25 -2.17 18.54
CA TYR A 153 -0.94 -2.80 18.80
C TYR A 153 0.15 -1.80 19.23
N ILE A 154 0.12 -0.57 18.72
CA ILE A 154 1.07 0.48 19.10
C ILE A 154 0.76 1.00 20.50
N CYS A 155 -0.52 1.15 20.83
CA CYS A 155 -0.99 1.66 22.13
C CYS A 155 -0.97 0.62 23.26
N ALA A 156 -0.79 -0.66 22.94
CA ALA A 156 -0.62 -1.78 23.88
C ALA A 156 0.84 -1.92 24.36
#